data_AF-A0A8R1TPZ7-F1
#
_entry.id   AF-A0A8R1TPZ7-F1
#
_cell.length_a   1.000
_cell.length_b   1.000
_cell.length_c   1.000
_cell.angle_alpha   90.00
_cell.angle_beta   90.00
_cell.angle_gamma   90.00
#
_symmetry.space_group_name_H-M   'P 1'
#
loop_
_entity.id
_entity.type
_entity.pdbx_description
1 polymer ?
#
loop_
_entity_poly.entity_id
_entity_poly.type
_entity_poly.pdbx_seq_one_letter_code
_entity_poly.pdbx_strand_id
1 'polypeptide(L)'
;MSETLENIKSSIERWWTAVNADKRPKPNPARMVTVEELPMYPDETPYYKEVQELQMPVQKEMALLRQAALQRFGDLGESYLNVEEKSRKVFDSAREFRRFLQEDYGILPKAAAITIGGLTGFFLGMKKSVFRRFLFSGMGLLTMTAFCYPYETIAITRTAIEHSKMTWNDFVRCK
;
A
#
# COMPACT_ATOMS: atom_id res chain seq x y z
N MET A 1 11.16 13.80 16.90
CA MET A 1 10.79 12.68 15.99
C MET A 1 11.86 11.59 15.94
N SER A 2 13.16 11.91 16.02
CA SER A 2 14.22 10.89 16.10
C SER A 2 14.14 10.04 17.38
N GLU A 3 13.99 10.67 18.56
CA GLU A 3 13.95 9.96 19.85
C GLU A 3 12.80 8.94 19.94
N THR A 4 11.62 9.30 19.43
CA THR A 4 10.46 8.39 19.39
C THR A 4 10.73 7.16 18.54
N LEU A 5 11.48 7.32 17.43
CA LEU A 5 11.78 6.24 16.51
C LEU A 5 12.83 5.27 17.10
N GLU A 6 13.86 5.81 17.77
CA GLU A 6 14.84 5.00 18.50
C GLU A 6 14.20 4.19 19.64
N ASN A 7 13.26 4.80 20.38
CA ASN A 7 12.57 4.11 21.46
C ASN A 7 11.70 2.93 20.94
N ILE A 8 10.98 3.12 19.82
CA ILE A 8 10.20 2.06 19.16
C ILE A 8 11.12 0.93 18.69
N LYS A 9 12.23 1.26 18.02
CA LYS A 9 13.20 0.27 17.53
C LYS A 9 13.76 -0.58 18.67
N SER A 10 14.19 0.08 19.76
CA SER A 10 14.72 -0.63 20.94
C SER A 10 13.69 -1.55 21.62
N SER A 11 12.41 -1.17 21.60
CA SER A 11 11.31 -1.98 22.15
C SER A 11 11.05 -3.24 21.32
N ILE A 12 11.12 -3.13 19.99
CA ILE A 12 10.98 -4.28 19.08
C ILE A 12 12.12 -5.27 19.27
N GLU A 13 13.37 -4.79 19.34
CA GLU A 13 14.55 -5.62 19.59
C GLU A 13 14.45 -6.36 20.93
N ARG A 14 14.06 -5.67 22.01
CA ARG A 14 13.82 -6.29 23.32
C ARG A 14 12.69 -7.32 23.29
N TRP A 15 11.60 -7.03 22.58
CA TRP A 15 10.50 -7.98 22.43
C TRP A 15 10.93 -9.22 21.64
N TRP A 16 11.63 -9.02 20.52
CA TRP A 16 12.12 -10.12 19.67
C TRP A 16 13.09 -11.03 20.41
N THR A 17 14.02 -10.44 21.16
CA THR A 17 14.95 -11.19 22.02
C THR A 17 14.23 -11.90 23.16
N ALA A 18 13.18 -11.33 23.76
CA ALA A 18 12.41 -11.98 24.80
C ALA A 18 11.56 -13.17 24.29
N VAL A 19 11.07 -13.08 23.05
CA VAL A 19 10.31 -14.14 22.38
C VAL A 19 11.23 -15.28 21.92
N ASN A 20 12.42 -14.96 21.41
CA ASN A 20 13.39 -15.95 20.94
C ASN A 20 14.39 -16.40 22.01
N ALA A 21 14.37 -15.81 23.20
CA ALA A 21 15.16 -16.28 24.31
C ALA A 21 14.79 -17.74 24.56
N ASP A 22 15.76 -18.64 24.39
CA ASP A 22 15.59 -20.05 24.69
C ASP A 22 15.39 -20.20 26.21
N LYS A 23 14.12 -20.18 26.63
CA LYS A 23 13.72 -20.39 28.03
C LYS A 23 13.74 -21.86 28.42
N ARG A 24 14.15 -22.76 27.51
CA ARG A 24 14.21 -24.19 27.81
C ARG A 24 15.31 -24.39 28.86
N PRO A 25 15.03 -25.07 29.97
CA PRO A 25 16.07 -25.42 30.93
C PRO A 25 17.13 -26.28 30.21
N LYS A 26 18.41 -25.94 30.38
CA LYS A 26 19.51 -26.72 29.79
C LYS A 26 19.36 -28.19 30.21
N PRO A 27 19.35 -29.15 29.26
CA PRO A 27 19.11 -30.56 29.58
C PRO A 27 20.11 -31.06 30.61
N ASN A 28 19.63 -31.54 31.76
CA ASN A 28 20.48 -32.15 32.77
C ASN A 28 20.85 -33.55 32.29
N PRO A 29 22.15 -33.88 32.11
CA PRO A 29 22.56 -35.15 31.55
C PRO A 29 22.06 -36.36 32.35
N ALA A 30 21.92 -36.22 33.67
CA ALA A 30 21.44 -37.29 34.54
C ALA A 30 19.93 -37.59 34.41
N ARG A 31 19.15 -36.69 33.78
CA ARG A 31 17.71 -36.87 33.51
C ARG A 31 17.42 -37.04 32.01
N MET A 32 18.45 -37.29 31.20
CA MET A 32 18.27 -37.56 29.77
C MET A 32 17.65 -38.94 29.61
N VAL A 33 16.45 -38.96 29.05
CA VAL A 33 15.68 -40.17 28.78
C VAL A 33 15.82 -40.50 27.29
N THR A 34 15.82 -41.79 26.94
CA THR A 34 15.83 -42.23 25.54
C THR A 34 14.52 -41.84 24.85
N VAL A 35 14.53 -41.70 23.52
CA VAL A 35 13.34 -41.28 22.75
C VAL A 35 12.14 -42.21 22.97
N GLU A 36 12.40 -43.48 23.25
CA GLU A 36 11.38 -44.50 23.52
C GLU A 36 10.74 -44.36 24.91
N GLU A 37 11.46 -43.79 25.88
CA GLU A 37 10.98 -43.54 27.24
C GLU A 37 10.32 -42.16 27.39
N LEU A 38 10.34 -41.32 26.34
CA LEU A 38 9.54 -40.10 26.36
C LEU A 38 8.08 -40.53 26.49
N PRO A 39 7.32 -39.98 27.46
CA PRO A 39 5.89 -40.17 27.49
C PRO A 39 5.34 -39.53 26.22
N MET A 40 5.21 -40.32 25.15
CA MET A 40 4.35 -40.00 24.04
C MET A 40 3.01 -39.76 24.69
N TYR A 41 2.46 -38.54 24.47
CA TYR A 41 1.08 -38.27 24.84
C TYR A 41 0.29 -39.49 24.41
N PRO A 42 -0.44 -40.17 25.32
CA PRO A 42 -1.16 -41.36 24.93
C PRO A 42 -1.94 -41.02 23.67
N ASP A 43 -1.85 -41.87 22.64
CA ASP A 43 -2.69 -41.80 21.44
C ASP A 43 -4.14 -42.13 21.81
N GLU A 44 -4.63 -41.65 22.96
CA GLU A 44 -6.03 -41.39 23.19
C GLU A 44 -6.41 -40.32 22.17
N THR A 45 -6.62 -40.77 20.94
CA THR A 45 -7.29 -40.04 19.88
C THR A 45 -8.55 -39.50 20.52
N PRO A 46 -8.58 -38.22 20.91
CA PRO A 46 -9.78 -37.68 21.52
C PRO A 46 -10.84 -37.88 20.45
N TYR A 47 -11.95 -38.51 20.81
CA TYR A 47 -13.06 -38.64 19.89
C TYR A 47 -13.58 -37.23 19.60
N TYR A 48 -12.98 -36.58 18.60
CA TYR A 48 -13.39 -35.28 18.12
C TYR A 48 -14.67 -35.54 17.35
N LYS A 49 -15.81 -35.35 18.01
CA LYS A 49 -17.03 -35.08 17.28
C LYS A 49 -16.80 -33.75 16.60
N GLU A 50 -16.50 -33.78 15.31
CA GLU A 50 -16.50 -32.59 14.48
C GLU A 50 -17.90 -31.97 14.58
N VAL A 51 -18.03 -31.00 15.48
CA VAL A 51 -19.23 -30.19 15.56
C VAL A 51 -19.17 -29.38 14.28
N GLN A 52 -19.98 -29.78 13.28
CA GLN A 52 -20.32 -28.88 12.20
C GLN A 52 -20.99 -27.68 12.87
N GLU A 53 -20.19 -26.66 13.17
CA GLU A 53 -20.73 -25.36 13.54
C GLU A 53 -21.68 -24.98 12.41
N LEU A 54 -22.94 -24.70 12.78
CA LEU A 54 -23.96 -24.31 11.84
C LEU A 54 -23.44 -23.04 11.15
N GLN A 55 -22.87 -23.23 9.97
CA GLN A 55 -22.14 -22.20 9.25
C GLN A 55 -23.08 -21.01 9.06
N MET A 56 -22.81 -19.96 9.83
CA MET A 56 -23.58 -18.74 9.76
C MET A 56 -23.44 -18.21 8.31
N PRO A 57 -24.51 -17.68 7.70
CA PRO A 57 -24.45 -17.20 6.32
C PRO A 57 -23.27 -16.24 6.10
N VAL A 58 -22.96 -15.39 7.09
CA VAL A 58 -21.82 -14.47 7.07
C VAL A 58 -20.46 -15.17 7.01
N GLN A 59 -20.28 -16.31 7.69
CA GLN A 59 -19.01 -17.05 7.65
C GLN A 59 -18.76 -17.65 6.26
N LYS A 60 -19.81 -18.17 5.60
CA LYS A 60 -19.71 -18.64 4.21
C LYS A 60 -19.31 -17.51 3.26
N GLU A 61 -19.95 -16.35 3.39
CA GLU A 61 -19.62 -15.16 2.58
C GLU A 61 -18.18 -14.71 2.81
N MET A 62 -17.71 -14.65 4.06
CA MET A 62 -16.33 -14.29 4.37
C MET A 62 -15.33 -15.32 3.86
N ALA A 63 -15.64 -16.62 3.97
CA ALA A 63 -14.78 -17.69 3.46
C ALA A 63 -14.67 -17.63 1.93
N LEU A 64 -15.78 -17.37 1.23
CA LEU A 64 -15.81 -17.21 -0.22
C LEU A 64 -15.01 -15.97 -0.65
N LEU A 65 -15.21 -14.83 0.01
CA LEU A 65 -14.42 -13.62 -0.23
C LEU A 65 -12.93 -13.86 -0.01
N ARG A 66 -12.57 -14.57 1.07
CA ARG A 66 -11.17 -14.92 1.35
C ARG A 66 -10.58 -15.81 0.27
N GLN A 67 -11.29 -16.86 -0.14
CA GLN A 67 -10.83 -17.76 -1.20
C GLN A 67 -10.68 -17.02 -2.54
N ALA A 68 -11.66 -16.19 -2.91
CA ALA A 68 -11.61 -15.39 -4.12
C ALA A 68 -10.47 -14.34 -4.09
N ALA A 69 -10.26 -13.70 -2.94
CA ALA A 69 -9.15 -12.78 -2.72
C ALA A 69 -7.81 -13.51 -2.83
N LEU A 70 -7.64 -14.65 -2.15
CA LEU A 70 -6.39 -15.42 -2.22
C LEU A 70 -6.09 -15.90 -3.65
N GLN A 71 -7.11 -16.33 -4.41
CA GLN A 71 -6.94 -16.69 -5.82
C GLN A 71 -6.51 -15.49 -6.67
N ARG A 72 -7.07 -14.29 -6.43
CA ARG A 72 -6.71 -13.06 -7.16
C ARG A 72 -5.36 -12.48 -6.75
N PHE A 73 -5.00 -12.57 -5.47
CA PHE A 73 -3.76 -12.00 -4.92
C PHE A 73 -2.57 -12.96 -5.00
N GLY A 74 -2.79 -14.27 -5.04
CA GLY A 74 -1.71 -15.25 -5.17
C GLY A 74 -0.88 -15.04 -6.43
N ASP A 75 -1.54 -14.74 -7.55
CA ASP A 75 -0.90 -14.49 -8.85
C ASP A 75 -0.10 -13.17 -8.90
N LEU A 76 -0.46 -12.20 -8.04
CA LEU A 76 0.27 -10.94 -7.96
C LEU A 76 1.71 -11.13 -7.45
N GLY A 77 1.96 -12.13 -6.61
CA GLY A 77 3.28 -12.42 -6.01
C GLY A 77 4.40 -12.56 -7.03
N GLU A 78 4.22 -13.38 -8.06
CA GLU A 78 5.22 -13.57 -9.13
C GLU A 78 5.37 -12.33 -10.01
N SER A 79 4.28 -11.58 -10.20
CA SER A 79 4.31 -10.36 -11.01
C SER A 79 5.20 -9.27 -10.38
N TYR A 80 5.33 -9.20 -9.06
CA TYR A 80 6.12 -8.15 -8.37
C TYR A 80 7.59 -8.13 -8.77
N LEU A 81 8.25 -9.29 -8.90
CA LEU A 81 9.68 -9.35 -9.28
C LEU A 81 9.91 -8.81 -10.70
N ASN A 82 9.02 -9.16 -11.63
CA ASN A 82 9.07 -8.65 -13.01
C ASN A 82 8.65 -7.17 -13.12
N VAL A 83 7.85 -6.68 -12.17
CA VAL A 83 7.39 -5.29 -12.15
C VAL A 83 8.54 -4.33 -11.85
N GLU A 84 9.52 -4.69 -11.01
CA GLU A 84 10.62 -3.78 -10.70
C GLU A 84 11.43 -3.40 -11.94
N GLU A 85 11.90 -4.39 -12.71
CA GLU A 85 12.69 -4.12 -13.92
C GLU A 85 11.88 -3.36 -14.99
N LYS A 86 10.62 -3.75 -15.19
CA LYS A 86 9.70 -3.06 -16.12
C LYS A 86 9.43 -1.63 -15.67
N SER A 87 9.27 -1.41 -14.36
CA SER A 87 9.02 -0.08 -13.80
C SER A 87 10.22 0.85 -13.99
N ARG A 88 11.45 0.35 -13.83
CA ARG A 88 12.67 1.14 -14.07
C ARG A 88 12.72 1.66 -15.50
N LYS A 89 12.42 0.81 -16.50
CA LYS A 89 12.36 1.22 -17.92
C LYS A 89 11.31 2.33 -18.15
N VAL A 90 10.14 2.21 -17.51
CA VAL A 90 9.09 3.25 -17.57
C VAL A 90 9.55 4.55 -16.91
N PHE A 91 10.20 4.48 -15.75
CA PHE A 91 10.70 5.65 -15.04
C PHE A 91 11.85 6.34 -15.79
N ASP A 92 12.75 5.57 -16.39
CA ASP A 92 13.83 6.12 -17.21
C ASP A 92 13.28 6.79 -18.47
N SER A 93 12.30 6.16 -19.14
CA SER A 93 11.59 6.78 -20.26
C SER A 93 10.85 8.06 -19.84
N ALA A 94 10.17 8.06 -18.69
CA ALA A 94 9.51 9.24 -18.15
C ALA A 94 10.52 10.34 -17.79
N ARG A 95 11.70 9.98 -17.28
CA ARG A 95 12.77 10.94 -16.97
C ARG A 95 13.33 11.58 -18.23
N GLU A 96 13.51 10.79 -19.29
CA GLU A 96 13.95 11.29 -20.60
C GLU A 96 12.92 12.25 -21.20
N PHE A 97 11.64 11.88 -21.16
CA PHE A 97 10.54 12.75 -21.57
C PHE A 97 10.49 14.04 -20.73
N ARG A 98 10.76 13.96 -19.42
CA ARG A 98 10.84 15.14 -18.55
C ARG A 98 11.98 16.06 -18.97
N ARG A 99 13.16 15.52 -19.25
CA ARG A 99 14.31 16.30 -19.74
C ARG A 99 13.98 16.99 -21.05
N PHE A 100 13.38 16.27 -21.99
CA PHE A 100 12.92 16.83 -23.26
C PHE A 100 11.98 18.04 -23.07
N LEU A 101 10.98 17.91 -22.19
CA LEU A 101 10.07 19.01 -21.87
C LEU A 101 10.72 20.19 -21.10
N GLN A 102 11.86 19.97 -20.45
CA GLN A 102 12.60 21.00 -19.73
C GLN A 102 13.61 21.73 -20.64
N GLU A 103 14.33 21.01 -21.49
CA GLU A 103 15.31 21.55 -22.43
C GLU A 103 14.64 22.43 -23.50
N ASP A 104 13.48 22.01 -24.00
CA ASP A 104 12.70 22.83 -24.92
C ASP A 104 12.03 23.97 -24.15
N TYR A 105 12.67 25.14 -24.14
CA TYR A 105 12.18 26.40 -23.52
C TYR A 105 10.82 26.89 -24.09
N GLY A 106 10.19 26.14 -24.99
CA GLY A 106 8.88 26.46 -25.55
C GLY A 106 7.73 26.19 -24.57
N ILE A 107 6.83 27.15 -24.47
CA ILE A 107 5.51 26.96 -23.83
C ILE A 107 4.68 25.91 -24.59
N LEU A 108 4.93 25.76 -25.90
CA LEU A 108 4.21 24.87 -26.81
C LEU A 108 4.29 23.38 -26.41
N PRO A 109 5.47 22.74 -26.25
CA PRO A 109 5.55 21.32 -25.88
C PRO A 109 4.93 21.03 -24.51
N LYS A 110 5.09 21.93 -23.52
CA LYS A 110 4.46 21.78 -22.20
C LYS A 110 2.93 21.86 -22.28
N ALA A 111 2.40 22.81 -23.04
CA ALA A 111 0.96 22.92 -23.29
C ALA A 111 0.42 21.70 -24.06
N ALA A 112 1.17 21.18 -25.03
CA ALA A 112 0.83 19.95 -25.74
C ALA A 112 0.77 18.75 -24.79
N ALA A 113 1.76 18.58 -23.91
CA ALA A 113 1.76 17.50 -22.92
C ALA A 113 0.56 17.60 -21.96
N ILE A 114 0.24 18.81 -21.47
CA ILE A 114 -0.91 19.05 -20.59
C ILE A 114 -2.22 18.70 -21.30
N THR A 115 -2.40 19.15 -22.54
CA THR A 115 -3.62 18.86 -23.33
C THR A 115 -3.76 17.37 -23.62
N ILE A 116 -2.67 16.66 -23.93
CA ILE A 116 -2.68 15.20 -24.10
C ILE A 116 -3.07 14.50 -22.80
N GLY A 117 -2.56 14.94 -21.65
CA GLY A 117 -2.97 14.41 -20.35
C GLY A 117 -4.45 14.61 -20.05
N GLY A 118 -4.95 15.82 -20.27
CA GLY A 118 -6.36 16.16 -20.08
C GLY A 118 -7.29 15.39 -21.02
N LEU A 119 -6.87 15.21 -22.28
CA LEU A 119 -7.62 14.47 -23.29
C LEU A 119 -7.63 12.97 -22.97
N THR A 120 -6.50 12.41 -22.55
CA THR A 120 -6.40 11.01 -22.10
C THR A 120 -7.31 10.77 -20.90
N GLY A 121 -7.33 11.71 -19.93
CA GLY A 121 -8.27 11.69 -18.81
C GLY A 121 -9.73 11.78 -19.25
N PHE A 122 -10.04 12.64 -20.22
CA PHE A 122 -11.39 12.76 -20.77
C PHE A 122 -11.86 11.45 -21.42
N PHE A 123 -11.02 10.81 -22.23
CA PHE A 123 -11.32 9.52 -22.87
C PHE A 123 -11.57 8.41 -21.83
N LEU A 124 -10.77 8.33 -20.77
CA LEU A 124 -10.99 7.39 -19.65
C LEU A 124 -12.31 7.66 -18.89
N GLY A 125 -12.79 8.91 -18.90
CA GLY A 125 -14.04 9.33 -18.28
C GLY A 125 -15.30 9.15 -19.13
N MET A 126 -15.18 8.96 -20.44
CA MET A 126 -16.31 9.07 -21.39
C MET A 126 -17.47 8.10 -21.12
N LYS A 127 -17.18 6.86 -20.71
CA LYS A 127 -18.11 5.73 -20.78
C LYS A 127 -19.25 5.74 -19.73
N LYS A 128 -19.21 6.59 -18.69
CA LYS A 128 -20.14 6.44 -17.53
C LYS A 128 -20.98 7.67 -17.18
N SER A 129 -20.38 8.86 -17.00
CA SER A 129 -21.11 10.06 -16.55
C SER A 129 -20.36 11.36 -16.89
N VAL A 130 -21.09 12.46 -17.09
CA VAL A 130 -20.54 13.80 -17.35
C VAL A 130 -19.62 14.27 -16.21
N PHE A 131 -20.01 14.07 -14.95
CA PHE A 131 -19.16 14.43 -13.80
C PHE A 131 -17.83 13.66 -13.81
N ARG A 132 -17.88 12.37 -14.20
CA ARG A 132 -16.67 11.55 -14.35
C ARG A 132 -15.75 12.09 -15.44
N ARG A 133 -16.29 12.60 -16.54
CA ARG A 133 -15.49 13.21 -17.62
C ARG A 133 -14.70 14.40 -17.09
N PHE A 134 -15.33 15.28 -16.32
CA PHE A 134 -14.65 16.42 -15.70
C PHE A 134 -13.63 15.98 -14.66
N LEU A 135 -13.96 15.03 -13.78
CA LEU A 135 -13.02 14.54 -12.78
C LEU A 135 -11.78 13.88 -13.41
N PHE A 136 -11.95 12.94 -14.34
CA PHE A 136 -10.81 12.26 -14.96
C PHE A 136 -10.00 13.19 -15.87
N SER A 137 -10.66 14.12 -16.59
CA SER A 137 -9.95 15.14 -17.37
C SER A 137 -9.17 16.09 -16.45
N GLY A 138 -9.77 16.55 -15.36
CA GLY A 138 -9.12 17.37 -14.34
C GLY A 138 -7.92 16.65 -13.71
N MET A 139 -8.05 15.37 -13.37
CA MET A 139 -6.93 14.56 -12.89
C MET A 139 -5.81 14.45 -13.93
N GLY A 140 -6.13 14.21 -15.20
CA GLY A 140 -5.14 14.14 -16.29
C GLY A 140 -4.43 15.47 -16.54
N LEU A 141 -5.15 16.59 -16.45
CA LEU A 141 -4.56 17.94 -16.51
C LEU A 141 -3.65 18.19 -15.31
N LEU A 142 -4.10 17.85 -14.09
CA LEU A 142 -3.34 18.06 -12.86
C LEU A 142 -2.06 17.23 -12.83
N THR A 143 -2.10 15.96 -13.24
CA THR A 143 -0.91 15.10 -13.25
C THR A 143 0.14 15.61 -14.24
N MET A 144 -0.27 15.99 -15.45
CA MET A 144 0.67 16.56 -16.43
C MET A 144 1.16 17.96 -16.04
N THR A 145 0.31 18.79 -15.42
CA THR A 145 0.72 20.11 -14.92
C THR A 145 1.72 19.99 -13.78
N ALA A 146 1.46 19.09 -12.81
CA ALA A 146 2.38 18.81 -11.72
C ALA A 146 3.73 18.28 -12.22
N PHE A 147 3.71 17.51 -13.32
CA PHE A 147 4.92 16.99 -13.94
C PHE A 147 5.72 18.05 -14.70
N CYS A 148 5.05 18.94 -15.47
CA CYS A 148 5.70 19.97 -16.27
C CYS A 148 6.12 21.22 -15.47
N TYR A 149 5.40 21.53 -14.38
CA TYR A 149 5.54 22.74 -13.55
C TYR A 149 5.53 22.40 -12.06
N PRO A 150 6.53 21.64 -11.56
CA PRO A 150 6.53 21.14 -10.18
C PRO A 150 6.66 22.27 -9.16
N TYR A 151 7.48 23.29 -9.43
CA TYR A 151 7.73 24.39 -8.49
C TYR A 151 6.52 25.29 -8.35
N GLU A 152 5.86 25.60 -9.46
CA GLU A 152 4.63 26.37 -9.52
C GLU A 152 3.49 25.60 -8.84
N THR A 153 3.40 24.29 -9.10
CA THR A 153 2.38 23.44 -8.46
C THR A 153 2.56 23.39 -6.95
N ILE A 154 3.80 23.27 -6.45
CA ILE A 154 4.09 23.29 -5.00
C ILE A 154 3.71 24.65 -4.39
N ALA A 155 4.02 25.77 -5.07
CA ALA A 155 3.65 27.11 -4.59
C ALA A 155 2.13 27.30 -4.50
N ILE A 156 1.39 26.88 -5.52
CA ILE A 156 -0.07 26.92 -5.55
C ILE A 156 -0.65 26.00 -4.46
N THR A 157 -0.08 24.82 -4.28
CA THR A 157 -0.56 23.87 -3.27
C THR A 157 -0.37 24.41 -1.85
N ARG A 158 0.76 25.07 -1.56
CA ARG A 158 1.00 25.69 -0.25
C ARG A 158 0.00 26.80 0.05
N THR A 159 -0.20 27.71 -0.89
CA THR A 159 -1.18 28.80 -0.74
C THR A 159 -2.60 28.26 -0.59
N ALA A 160 -2.97 27.22 -1.35
CA ALA A 160 -4.27 26.54 -1.21
C ALA A 160 -4.45 25.88 0.17
N ILE A 161 -3.38 25.28 0.74
CA ILE A 161 -3.42 24.71 2.08
C ILE A 161 -3.59 25.80 3.14
N GLU A 162 -2.92 26.94 3.01
CA GLU A 162 -3.06 28.06 3.95
C GLU A 162 -4.46 28.66 3.91
N HIS A 163 -5.01 28.91 2.71
CA HIS A 163 -6.38 29.40 2.56
C HIS A 163 -7.43 28.39 3.05
N SER A 164 -7.23 27.09 2.83
CA SER A 164 -8.16 26.07 3.33
C SER A 164 -8.14 25.97 4.86
N LYS A 165 -6.97 26.12 5.49
CA LYS A 165 -6.85 26.22 6.96
C LYS A 165 -7.55 27.46 7.51
N MET A 166 -7.37 28.63 6.89
CA MET A 166 -8.05 29.86 7.32
C MET A 166 -9.57 29.71 7.22
N THR A 167 -10.07 29.20 6.09
CA THR A 167 -11.50 28.98 5.85
C THR A 167 -12.07 27.97 6.85
N TRP A 168 -11.35 26.89 7.14
CA TRP A 168 -11.76 25.89 8.12
C TRP A 168 -11.86 26.46 9.53
N ASN A 169 -10.87 27.26 9.94
CA ASN A 169 -10.87 27.89 11.26
C ASN A 169 -12.03 28.88 11.43
N ASP A 170 -12.35 29.67 10.40
CA ASP A 170 -13.52 30.55 10.42
C ASP A 170 -14.83 29.74 10.49
N PHE A 171 -14.93 28.63 9.76
CA PHE A 171 -16.09 27.74 9.79
C PHE A 171 -16.32 27.11 11.18
N VAL A 172 -15.23 26.70 11.83
CA VAL A 172 -15.26 26.16 13.19
C VAL A 172 -15.62 27.24 14.22
N ARG A 173 -15.15 28.48 14.05
CA ARG A 173 -15.47 29.60 14.97
C ARG A 173 -16.94 30.04 14.90
N CYS A 174 -17.61 29.84 13.77
CA CYS A 174 -19.02 30.17 13.60
C CYS A 174 -20.00 29.13 14.17
N LYS A 175 -19.52 28.05 14.80
CA LYS A 175 -20.34 27.00 15.40
C LYS A 175 -20.24 27.03 16.92
#